data_AF-A0AAP2CIX3-F1
#
_entry.id   AF-A0AAP2CIX3-F1
#
_cell.length_a   1.000
_cell.length_b   1.000
_cell.length_c   1.000
_cell.angle_alpha   90.00
_cell.angle_beta   90.00
_cell.angle_gamma   90.00
#
_symmetry.space_group_name_H-M   'P 1'
#
loop_
_entity.id
_entity.type
_entity.pdbx_description
1 polymer ?
#
loop_
_entity_poly.entity_id
_entity_poly.type
_entity_poly.pdbx_seq_one_letter_code
_entity_poly.pdbx_strand_id
1 'polypeptide(L)'
;MKIDEFIYYKVQFEAINRLSVQLAAINEKIKIVEVLGQQLKYLFNFYSFEYLFIHGNEYNLYSISNQENNYTTGPISEDLLAMMGDGVYEVPSLNSVLDENGNIVEERKWLFNTGSNKSLITLKSVETNPFSIKSIPLVKLVHELISAKLLNLGLLAELGKKNGEITKLNREQEEVIRQRTSSLKQSNQKLKELIQFNSHEIREPLSRILSLTVVKGDVDSGTFDEVFWPELMTAVRDLDYSLKAVLEKVDEQV
;
A
#
# COMPACT_ATOMS: atom_id res chain seq x y z
N MET A 1 -50.85 -18.51 -14.57
CA MET A 1 -49.42 -18.16 -14.64
C MET A 1 -48.80 -19.05 -15.70
N LYS A 2 -48.45 -18.50 -16.87
CA LYS A 2 -48.11 -19.28 -18.07
C LYS A 2 -46.64 -19.72 -18.01
N ILE A 3 -46.36 -20.95 -18.45
CA ILE A 3 -45.04 -21.62 -18.40
C ILE A 3 -43.89 -20.73 -18.92
N ASP A 4 -44.17 -19.87 -19.90
CA ASP A 4 -43.20 -18.95 -20.50
C ASP A 4 -42.68 -17.88 -19.53
N GLU A 5 -43.53 -17.39 -18.62
CA GLU A 5 -43.15 -16.37 -17.63
C GLU A 5 -42.23 -16.98 -16.56
N PHE A 6 -42.46 -18.24 -16.18
CA PHE A 6 -41.59 -18.99 -15.29
C PHE A 6 -40.20 -19.26 -15.90
N ILE A 7 -40.16 -19.65 -17.19
CA ILE A 7 -38.91 -19.85 -17.93
C ILE A 7 -38.12 -18.54 -18.01
N TYR A 8 -38.80 -17.43 -18.31
CA TYR A 8 -38.18 -16.11 -18.38
C TYR A 8 -37.53 -15.69 -17.05
N TYR A 9 -38.25 -15.81 -15.92
CA TYR A 9 -37.68 -15.52 -14.60
C TYR A 9 -36.50 -16.43 -14.24
N LYS A 10 -36.57 -17.71 -14.60
CA LYS A 10 -35.47 -18.66 -14.36
C LYS A 10 -34.20 -18.24 -15.12
N VAL A 11 -34.34 -17.84 -16.38
CA VAL A 11 -33.22 -17.35 -17.21
C VAL A 11 -32.62 -16.08 -16.61
N GLN A 12 -33.44 -15.12 -16.20
CA GLN A 12 -32.97 -13.89 -15.56
C GLN A 12 -32.22 -14.16 -14.25
N PHE A 13 -32.77 -15.03 -13.40
CA PHE A 13 -32.12 -15.43 -12.16
C PHE A 13 -30.77 -16.11 -12.39
N GLU A 14 -30.70 -17.03 -13.36
CA GLU A 14 -29.46 -17.70 -13.71
C GLU A 14 -28.43 -16.72 -14.27
N ALA A 15 -28.85 -15.77 -15.11
CA ALA A 15 -28.00 -14.72 -15.64
C ALA A 15 -27.45 -13.79 -14.54
N ILE A 16 -28.29 -13.38 -13.56
CA ILE A 16 -27.83 -12.60 -12.39
C ILE A 16 -26.81 -13.40 -11.56
N ASN A 17 -27.07 -14.68 -11.31
CA ASN A 17 -26.13 -15.51 -10.56
C ASN A 17 -24.79 -15.67 -11.29
N ARG A 18 -24.82 -15.95 -12.59
CA ARG A 18 -23.60 -16.03 -13.41
C ARG A 18 -22.84 -14.70 -13.42
N LEU A 19 -23.56 -13.58 -13.57
CA LEU A 19 -22.99 -12.24 -13.47
C LEU A 19 -22.31 -12.03 -12.12
N SER A 20 -22.99 -12.33 -11.01
CA SER A 20 -22.45 -12.18 -9.67
C SER A 20 -21.18 -13.01 -9.46
N VAL A 21 -21.18 -14.28 -9.89
CA VAL A 21 -20.02 -15.18 -9.76
C VAL A 21 -18.84 -14.70 -10.60
N GLN A 22 -19.09 -14.31 -11.86
CA GLN A 22 -18.05 -13.82 -12.75
C GLN A 22 -17.47 -12.48 -12.28
N LEU A 23 -18.32 -11.54 -11.84
CA LEU A 23 -17.88 -10.29 -11.23
C LEU A 23 -17.03 -10.53 -10.00
N ALA A 24 -17.40 -11.46 -9.13
CA ALA A 24 -16.63 -11.77 -7.93
C ALA A 24 -15.19 -12.19 -8.26
N ALA A 25 -14.99 -12.99 -9.32
CA ALA A 25 -13.68 -13.51 -9.73
C ALA A 25 -12.75 -12.50 -10.44
N ILE A 26 -13.27 -11.35 -10.88
CA ILE A 26 -12.48 -10.35 -11.60
C ILE A 26 -11.52 -9.61 -10.66
N ASN A 27 -10.26 -9.42 -11.06
CA ASN A 27 -9.30 -8.62 -10.28
C ASN A 27 -8.90 -7.29 -10.95
N GLU A 28 -9.41 -7.03 -12.15
CA GLU A 28 -9.05 -5.86 -12.95
C GLU A 28 -10.30 -5.15 -13.44
N LYS A 29 -10.34 -3.82 -13.30
CA LYS A 29 -11.50 -3.01 -13.65
C LYS A 29 -11.94 -3.20 -15.11
N ILE A 30 -10.99 -3.36 -16.04
CA ILE A 30 -11.28 -3.48 -17.49
C ILE A 30 -12.09 -4.74 -17.83
N LYS A 31 -11.85 -5.86 -17.14
CA LYS A 31 -12.52 -7.14 -17.41
C LYS A 31 -14.00 -7.14 -17.07
N ILE A 32 -14.47 -6.15 -16.31
CA ILE A 32 -15.91 -5.98 -16.01
C ILE A 32 -16.69 -5.78 -17.31
N VAL A 33 -16.15 -5.06 -18.30
CA VAL A 33 -16.87 -4.79 -19.56
C VAL A 33 -17.18 -6.08 -20.33
N GLU A 34 -16.27 -7.05 -20.31
CA GLU A 34 -16.43 -8.34 -20.98
C GLU A 34 -17.55 -9.16 -20.35
N VAL A 35 -17.55 -9.23 -19.01
CA VAL A 35 -18.57 -9.95 -18.24
C VAL A 35 -19.95 -9.31 -18.42
N LEU A 36 -20.02 -7.98 -18.39
CA LEU A 36 -21.27 -7.26 -18.65
C LEU A 36 -21.78 -7.52 -20.06
N GLY A 37 -20.93 -7.44 -21.09
CA GLY A 37 -21.31 -7.74 -22.47
C GLY A 37 -21.86 -9.16 -22.66
N GLN A 38 -21.35 -10.14 -21.91
CA GLN A 38 -21.82 -11.52 -21.98
C GLN A 38 -23.16 -11.73 -21.28
N GLN A 39 -23.38 -11.14 -20.10
CA GLN A 39 -24.52 -11.47 -19.26
C GLN A 39 -25.71 -10.51 -19.44
N LEU A 40 -25.47 -9.23 -19.70
CA LEU A 40 -26.54 -8.22 -19.72
C LEU A 40 -27.61 -8.50 -20.80
N LYS A 41 -27.21 -9.08 -21.94
CA LYS A 41 -28.14 -9.45 -23.03
C LYS A 41 -29.23 -10.45 -22.62
N TYR A 42 -29.02 -11.19 -21.53
CA TYR A 42 -30.00 -12.12 -20.97
C TYR A 42 -30.89 -11.46 -19.90
N LEU A 43 -30.52 -10.26 -19.43
CA LEU A 43 -31.22 -9.52 -18.38
C LEU A 43 -32.11 -8.43 -18.96
N PHE A 44 -31.59 -7.70 -19.95
CA PHE A 44 -32.25 -6.57 -20.58
C PHE A 44 -32.22 -6.74 -22.09
N ASN A 45 -33.29 -6.28 -22.74
CA ASN A 45 -33.23 -5.99 -24.16
C ASN A 45 -32.75 -4.55 -24.35
N PHE A 46 -31.54 -4.37 -24.85
CA PHE A 46 -30.94 -3.06 -25.07
C PHE A 46 -30.15 -3.03 -26.37
N TYR A 47 -30.04 -1.85 -26.94
CA TYR A 47 -29.15 -1.51 -28.04
C TYR A 47 -27.78 -1.06 -27.51
N SER A 48 -27.78 -0.22 -26.48
CA SER A 48 -26.58 0.13 -25.71
C SER A 48 -26.87 0.25 -24.22
N PHE A 49 -25.86 -0.06 -23.43
CA PHE A 49 -25.84 0.05 -21.98
C PHE A 49 -24.56 0.75 -21.56
N GLU A 50 -24.67 1.78 -20.74
CA GLU A 50 -23.55 2.50 -20.19
C GLU A 50 -23.67 2.53 -18.67
N TYR A 51 -22.56 2.24 -17.99
CA TYR A 51 -22.44 2.32 -16.54
C TYR A 51 -21.29 3.25 -16.20
N LEU A 52 -21.62 4.44 -15.71
CA LEU A 52 -20.67 5.42 -15.19
C LEU A 52 -20.62 5.29 -13.67
N PHE A 53 -19.42 5.19 -13.11
CA PHE A 53 -19.19 5.13 -11.67
C PHE A 53 -18.12 6.11 -11.25
N ILE A 54 -18.49 7.02 -10.37
CA ILE A 54 -17.62 8.04 -9.79
C ILE A 54 -17.30 7.66 -8.35
N HIS A 55 -16.00 7.65 -8.06
CA HIS A 55 -15.47 7.43 -6.72
C HIS A 55 -14.24 8.31 -6.49
N GLY A 56 -14.31 9.18 -5.48
CA GLY A 56 -13.25 10.15 -5.21
C GLY A 56 -13.11 11.15 -6.37
N ASN A 57 -11.92 11.22 -6.98
CA ASN A 57 -11.63 12.11 -8.11
C ASN A 57 -11.53 11.38 -9.47
N GLU A 58 -11.97 10.12 -9.53
CA GLU A 58 -11.89 9.30 -10.74
C GLU A 58 -13.28 8.82 -11.16
N TYR A 59 -13.45 8.64 -12.47
CA TYR A 59 -14.61 7.95 -13.03
C TYR A 59 -14.21 6.66 -13.75
N ASN A 60 -15.17 5.74 -13.85
CA ASN A 60 -15.08 4.49 -14.57
C ASN A 60 -16.33 4.39 -15.44
N LEU A 61 -16.17 4.38 -16.77
CA LEU A 61 -17.24 4.26 -17.74
C LEU A 61 -17.15 2.92 -18.45
N TYR A 62 -18.22 2.14 -18.37
CA TYR A 62 -18.38 0.87 -19.06
C TYR A 62 -19.46 1.04 -20.12
N SER A 63 -19.09 0.93 -21.39
CA SER A 63 -20.03 1.03 -22.51
C SER A 63 -20.13 -0.33 -23.20
N ILE A 64 -21.35 -0.86 -23.28
CA ILE A 64 -21.68 -2.12 -23.94
C ILE A 64 -22.66 -1.81 -25.06
N SER A 65 -22.30 -2.20 -26.29
CA SER A 65 -23.15 -2.04 -27.46
C SER A 65 -23.05 -3.28 -28.35
N ASN A 66 -23.89 -3.33 -29.39
CA ASN A 66 -23.82 -4.41 -30.39
C ASN A 66 -22.56 -4.34 -31.28
N GLN A 67 -21.88 -3.19 -31.34
CA GLN A 67 -20.70 -2.99 -32.19
C GLN A 67 -19.41 -3.20 -31.40
N GLU A 68 -19.31 -2.56 -30.24
CA GLU A 68 -18.09 -2.57 -29.43
C GLU A 68 -18.39 -2.45 -27.94
N ASN A 69 -17.54 -3.07 -27.13
CA ASN A 69 -17.50 -2.95 -25.69
C ASN A 69 -16.26 -2.15 -25.30
N ASN A 70 -16.44 -1.06 -24.55
CA ASN A 70 -15.35 -0.18 -24.19
C ASN A 70 -15.34 0.11 -22.68
N TYR A 71 -14.13 0.31 -22.16
CA TYR A 71 -13.89 0.74 -20.79
C TYR A 71 -12.98 1.97 -20.80
N THR A 72 -13.49 3.07 -20.23
CA THR A 72 -12.76 4.34 -20.12
C THR A 72 -12.68 4.74 -18.66
N THR A 73 -11.54 5.27 -18.25
CA THR A 73 -11.34 5.83 -16.92
C THR A 73 -10.52 7.10 -16.99
N GLY A 74 -10.72 8.00 -16.05
CA GLY A 74 -10.00 9.27 -16.01
C GLY A 74 -10.39 10.12 -14.82
N PRO A 75 -9.76 11.30 -14.69
CA PRO A 75 -10.15 12.28 -13.70
C PRO A 75 -11.54 12.83 -14.01
N ILE A 76 -12.27 13.21 -12.96
CA ILE A 76 -13.57 13.85 -13.10
C ILE A 76 -13.39 15.26 -13.71
N SER A 77 -14.20 15.59 -14.71
CA SER A 77 -14.35 16.95 -15.23
C SER A 77 -15.60 17.63 -14.68
N GLU A 78 -15.62 18.97 -14.67
CA GLU A 78 -16.81 19.74 -14.26
C GLU A 78 -18.02 19.42 -15.14
N ASP A 79 -17.82 19.20 -16.45
CA ASP A 79 -18.87 18.80 -17.38
C ASP A 79 -19.50 17.45 -17.01
N LEU A 80 -18.69 16.47 -16.59
CA LEU A 80 -19.18 15.15 -16.17
C LEU A 80 -20.04 15.26 -14.90
N LEU A 81 -19.63 16.12 -13.96
CA LEU A 81 -20.40 16.39 -12.74
C LEU A 81 -21.72 17.10 -13.06
N ALA A 82 -21.69 18.07 -13.97
CA ALA A 82 -22.89 18.77 -14.43
C ALA A 82 -23.89 17.82 -15.13
N MET A 83 -23.38 16.87 -15.92
CA MET A 83 -24.21 15.84 -16.58
C MET A 83 -24.91 14.90 -15.59
N MET A 84 -24.33 14.66 -14.42
CA MET A 84 -24.93 13.79 -13.41
C MET A 84 -25.99 14.51 -12.56
N GLY A 85 -25.95 15.84 -12.48
CA GLY A 85 -26.88 16.64 -11.68
C GLY A 85 -26.89 16.26 -10.19
N ASP A 86 -27.80 16.90 -9.43
CA ASP A 86 -28.06 16.61 -8.01
C ASP A 86 -29.31 15.75 -7.78
N GLY A 87 -30.00 15.34 -8.86
CA GLY A 87 -31.27 14.63 -8.78
C GLY A 87 -31.11 13.11 -8.71
N VAL A 88 -31.61 12.48 -7.66
CA VAL A 88 -31.83 11.03 -7.62
C VAL A 88 -32.99 10.68 -8.56
N TYR A 89 -32.70 10.14 -9.74
CA TYR A 89 -33.75 9.66 -10.64
C TYR A 89 -34.07 8.20 -10.30
N GLU A 90 -34.88 8.00 -9.25
CA GLU A 90 -35.53 6.71 -8.96
C GLU A 90 -36.52 6.30 -10.06
N VAL A 91 -36.90 7.24 -10.92
CA VAL A 91 -37.77 7.07 -12.08
C VAL A 91 -36.95 7.33 -13.35
N PRO A 92 -36.95 6.43 -14.34
CA PRO A 92 -36.19 6.63 -15.57
C PRO A 92 -36.65 7.91 -16.28
N SER A 93 -35.73 8.84 -16.56
CA SER A 93 -36.01 9.92 -17.50
C SER A 93 -36.14 9.29 -18.89
N LEU A 94 -37.33 9.36 -19.48
CA LEU A 94 -37.60 8.86 -20.82
C LEU A 94 -37.25 9.94 -21.83
N ASN A 95 -36.20 9.71 -22.63
CA ASN A 95 -35.88 10.56 -23.77
C ASN A 95 -35.95 9.73 -25.06
N SER A 96 -36.62 10.24 -26.08
CA SER A 96 -36.47 9.72 -27.44
C SER A 96 -35.22 10.35 -28.05
N VAL A 97 -34.24 9.52 -28.37
CA VAL A 97 -32.95 9.96 -28.95
C VAL A 97 -32.80 9.29 -30.32
N LEU A 98 -32.07 9.93 -31.25
CA LEU A 98 -31.71 9.30 -32.51
C LEU A 98 -30.43 8.48 -32.34
N ASP A 99 -30.41 7.24 -32.83
CA ASP A 99 -29.18 6.46 -32.95
C ASP A 99 -28.28 6.98 -34.08
N GLU A 100 -27.10 6.38 -34.25
CA GLU A 100 -26.12 6.73 -35.29
C GLU A 100 -26.66 6.59 -36.73
N ASN A 101 -27.76 5.83 -36.90
CA ASN A 101 -28.42 5.59 -38.17
C ASN A 101 -29.71 6.43 -38.34
N GLY A 102 -30.03 7.31 -37.39
CA GLY A 102 -31.22 8.15 -37.40
C GLY A 102 -32.52 7.45 -36.96
N ASN A 103 -32.45 6.28 -36.32
CA ASN A 103 -33.62 5.61 -35.76
C ASN A 103 -33.95 6.16 -34.38
N ILE A 104 -35.24 6.21 -34.04
CA ILE A 104 -35.69 6.59 -32.70
C ILE A 104 -35.40 5.44 -31.73
N VAL A 105 -34.58 5.72 -30.71
CA VAL A 105 -34.31 4.83 -29.57
C VAL A 105 -34.85 5.44 -28.28
N GLU A 106 -35.36 4.56 -27.44
CA GLU A 106 -35.83 4.90 -26.10
C GLU A 106 -34.63 4.91 -25.14
N GLU A 107 -34.24 6.09 -24.66
CA GLU A 107 -33.18 6.24 -23.66
C GLU A 107 -33.79 6.34 -22.26
N ARG A 108 -33.26 5.53 -21.33
CA ARG A 108 -33.57 5.57 -19.91
C ARG A 108 -32.31 5.74 -19.09
N LYS A 109 -32.36 6.67 -18.13
CA LYS A 109 -31.25 6.97 -17.22
C LYS A 109 -31.64 6.77 -15.77
N TRP A 110 -30.75 6.16 -14.99
CA TRP A 110 -30.89 5.99 -13.55
C TRP A 110 -29.65 6.53 -12.85
N LEU A 111 -29.85 7.55 -12.01
CA LEU A 111 -28.79 8.08 -11.15
C LEU A 111 -28.92 7.48 -9.75
N PHE A 112 -27.85 6.85 -9.29
CA PHE A 112 -27.71 6.35 -7.93
C PHE A 112 -26.67 7.19 -7.20
N ASN A 113 -27.03 7.62 -5.99
CA ASN A 113 -26.15 8.40 -5.14
C ASN A 113 -26.00 7.66 -3.80
N THR A 114 -24.79 7.17 -3.53
CA THR A 114 -24.48 6.37 -2.34
C THR A 114 -23.31 7.01 -1.61
N GLY A 115 -23.62 7.96 -0.73
CA GLY A 115 -22.63 8.69 0.06
C GLY A 115 -21.75 9.59 -0.82
N SER A 116 -20.44 9.29 -0.85
CA SER A 116 -19.47 10.00 -1.71
C SER A 116 -19.44 9.50 -3.16
N ASN A 117 -20.18 8.45 -3.47
CA ASN A 117 -20.12 7.77 -4.76
C ASN A 117 -21.38 8.08 -5.54
N LYS A 118 -21.20 8.44 -6.82
CA LYS A 118 -22.31 8.62 -7.74
C LYS A 118 -22.16 7.62 -8.87
N SER A 119 -23.27 7.08 -9.35
CA SER A 119 -23.26 6.25 -10.56
C SER A 119 -24.48 6.47 -11.41
N LEU A 120 -24.29 6.39 -12.72
CA LEU A 120 -25.31 6.60 -13.73
C LEU A 120 -25.38 5.37 -14.62
N ILE A 121 -26.57 4.79 -14.75
CA ILE A 121 -26.88 3.79 -15.75
C ILE A 121 -27.65 4.46 -16.87
N THR A 122 -27.15 4.34 -18.11
CA THR A 122 -27.89 4.72 -19.32
C THR A 122 -28.20 3.45 -20.10
N LEU A 123 -29.46 3.25 -20.44
CA LEU A 123 -29.90 2.14 -21.30
C LEU A 123 -30.66 2.72 -22.47
N LYS A 124 -30.28 2.32 -23.69
CA LYS A 124 -31.01 2.65 -24.91
C LYS A 124 -31.65 1.38 -25.46
N SER A 125 -32.96 1.37 -25.70
CA SER A 125 -33.69 0.26 -26.32
C SER A 125 -34.32 0.68 -27.64
N VAL A 126 -34.48 -0.27 -28.57
CA VAL A 126 -35.13 -0.04 -29.87
C VAL A 126 -36.65 -0.03 -29.68
N GLU A 127 -37.35 0.82 -30.43
CA GLU A 127 -38.82 0.98 -30.37
C GLU A 127 -39.58 -0.34 -30.57
N THR A 128 -39.03 -1.28 -31.34
CA THR A 128 -39.65 -2.59 -31.61
C THR A 128 -39.68 -3.51 -30.38
N ASN A 129 -38.86 -3.26 -29.36
CA ASN A 129 -38.85 -4.02 -28.12
C ASN A 129 -38.39 -3.14 -26.94
N PRO A 130 -39.31 -2.29 -26.42
CA PRO A 130 -39.00 -1.26 -25.43
C PRO A 130 -38.67 -1.85 -24.06
N PHE A 131 -37.95 -1.08 -23.24
CA PHE A 131 -37.60 -1.51 -21.89
C PHE A 131 -38.85 -1.62 -21.00
N SER A 132 -39.03 -2.79 -20.37
CA SER A 132 -40.14 -3.04 -19.46
C SER A 132 -39.89 -2.45 -18.07
N ILE A 133 -40.87 -1.75 -17.50
CA ILE A 133 -40.85 -1.25 -16.11
C ILE A 133 -40.61 -2.39 -15.11
N LYS A 134 -41.06 -3.61 -15.43
CA LYS A 134 -40.84 -4.80 -14.58
C LYS A 134 -39.35 -5.14 -14.40
N SER A 135 -38.47 -4.63 -15.27
CA SER A 135 -37.02 -4.87 -15.22
C SER A 135 -36.27 -3.86 -14.34
N ILE A 136 -36.94 -2.85 -13.77
CA ILE A 136 -36.31 -1.87 -12.85
C ILE A 136 -35.61 -2.54 -11.66
N PRO A 137 -36.19 -3.54 -10.96
CA PRO A 137 -35.49 -4.23 -9.88
C PRO A 137 -34.19 -4.89 -10.33
N LEU A 138 -34.14 -5.42 -11.56
CA LEU A 138 -32.91 -5.98 -12.12
C LEU A 138 -31.84 -4.92 -12.37
N VAL A 139 -32.22 -3.72 -12.82
CA VAL A 139 -31.28 -2.59 -12.98
C VAL A 139 -30.66 -2.23 -11.63
N LYS A 140 -31.46 -2.17 -10.57
CA LYS A 140 -30.97 -1.90 -9.21
C LYS A 140 -30.00 -2.99 -8.74
N LEU A 141 -30.33 -4.27 -8.95
CA LEU A 141 -29.44 -5.38 -8.60
C LEU A 141 -28.12 -5.35 -9.39
N VAL A 142 -28.17 -5.05 -10.69
CA VAL A 142 -26.97 -4.92 -11.52
C VAL A 142 -26.11 -3.75 -11.02
N HIS A 143 -26.72 -2.61 -10.68
CA HIS A 143 -26.01 -1.49 -10.07
C HIS A 143 -25.33 -1.91 -8.75
N GLU A 144 -26.04 -2.58 -7.84
CA GLU A 144 -25.49 -3.04 -6.56
C GLU A 144 -24.30 -3.99 -6.76
N LEU A 145 -24.40 -4.95 -7.68
CA LEU A 145 -23.32 -5.89 -7.98
C LEU A 145 -22.08 -5.19 -8.56
N ILE A 146 -22.27 -4.31 -9.55
CA ILE A 146 -21.13 -3.63 -10.19
C ILE A 146 -20.50 -2.63 -9.20
N SER A 147 -21.30 -1.83 -8.51
CA SER A 147 -20.83 -0.84 -7.55
C SER A 147 -20.04 -1.49 -6.42
N ALA A 148 -20.56 -2.56 -5.81
CA ALA A 148 -19.86 -3.34 -4.80
C ALA A 148 -18.52 -3.89 -5.32
N LYS A 149 -18.49 -4.40 -6.56
CA LYS A 149 -17.25 -4.93 -7.13
C LYS A 149 -16.21 -3.83 -7.37
N LEU A 150 -16.61 -2.67 -7.87
CA LEU A 150 -15.71 -1.54 -8.11
C LEU A 150 -15.11 -1.00 -6.82
N LEU A 151 -15.92 -0.87 -5.77
CA LEU A 151 -15.45 -0.48 -4.45
C LEU A 151 -14.45 -1.49 -3.88
N ASN A 152 -14.73 -2.79 -4.02
CA ASN A 152 -13.82 -3.84 -3.58
C ASN A 152 -12.47 -3.75 -4.31
N LEU A 153 -12.47 -3.59 -5.64
CA LEU A 153 -11.24 -3.42 -6.41
C LEU A 153 -10.46 -2.16 -6.02
N GLY A 154 -11.17 -1.06 -5.72
CA GLY A 154 -10.55 0.17 -5.21
C GLY A 154 -9.83 -0.05 -3.87
N LEU A 155 -10.50 -0.72 -2.93
CA LEU A 155 -9.95 -1.05 -1.62
C LEU A 155 -8.72 -1.98 -1.73
N LEU A 156 -8.78 -2.99 -2.59
CA LEU A 156 -7.64 -3.89 -2.84
C LEU A 156 -6.43 -3.14 -3.40
N ALA A 157 -6.65 -2.20 -4.32
CA ALA A 157 -5.58 -1.38 -4.88
C ALA A 157 -4.96 -0.46 -3.80
N GLU A 158 -5.77 0.14 -2.93
CA GLU A 158 -5.28 0.98 -1.83
C GLU A 158 -4.48 0.15 -0.81
N LEU A 159 -4.98 -1.03 -0.44
CA LEU A 159 -4.27 -1.97 0.43
C LEU A 159 -2.93 -2.39 -0.17
N GLY A 160 -2.90 -2.69 -1.48
CA GLY A 160 -1.67 -3.01 -2.20
C GLY A 160 -0.64 -1.89 -2.15
N LYS A 161 -1.06 -0.63 -2.36
CA LYS A 161 -0.20 0.56 -2.24
C LYS A 161 0.38 0.71 -0.84
N LYS A 162 -0.48 0.69 0.20
CA LYS A 162 -0.06 0.83 1.60
C LYS A 162 0.89 -0.30 2.03
N ASN A 163 0.62 -1.53 1.60
CA ASN A 163 1.51 -2.66 1.90
C ASN A 163 2.88 -2.52 1.23
N GLY A 164 2.92 -1.99 0.00
CA GLY A 164 4.17 -1.65 -0.69
C GLY A 164 4.98 -0.59 0.06
N GLU A 165 4.34 0.46 0.55
CA GLU A 165 4.96 1.50 1.37
C GLU A 165 5.52 0.95 2.69
N ILE A 166 4.74 0.13 3.41
CA ILE A 166 5.19 -0.54 4.64
C ILE A 166 6.41 -1.42 4.36
N THR A 167 6.38 -2.19 3.27
CA THR A 167 7.50 -3.07 2.91
C THR A 167 8.77 -2.26 2.61
N LYS A 168 8.63 -1.11 1.94
CA LYS A 168 9.74 -0.20 1.67
C LYS A 168 10.32 0.37 2.98
N LEU A 169 9.46 0.87 3.86
CA LEU A 169 9.86 1.43 5.16
C LEU A 169 10.57 0.37 6.02
N ASN A 170 10.06 -0.87 6.05
CA ASN A 170 10.71 -1.95 6.79
C ASN A 170 12.13 -2.22 6.29
N ARG A 171 12.35 -2.25 4.97
CA ARG A 171 13.70 -2.44 4.39
C ARG A 171 14.65 -1.30 4.76
N GLU A 172 14.17 -0.06 4.71
CA GLU A 172 14.96 1.12 5.12
C GLU A 172 15.31 1.06 6.60
N GLN A 173 14.38 0.68 7.47
CA GLN A 173 14.61 0.52 8.90
C GLN A 173 15.60 -0.60 9.22
N GLU A 174 15.49 -1.76 8.56
CA GLU A 174 16.45 -2.85 8.73
C GLU A 174 17.87 -2.42 8.38
N GLU A 175 18.03 -1.61 7.33
CA GLU A 175 19.34 -1.12 6.92
C GLU A 175 19.93 -0.14 7.93
N VAL A 176 19.11 0.80 8.43
CA VAL A 176 19.53 1.72 9.51
C VAL A 176 19.91 0.95 10.77
N ILE A 177 19.13 -0.08 11.14
CA ILE A 177 19.44 -0.95 12.29
C ILE A 177 20.77 -1.66 12.09
N ARG A 178 21.02 -2.23 10.90
CA ARG A 178 22.31 -2.88 10.58
C ARG A 178 23.48 -1.91 10.72
N GLN A 179 23.37 -0.72 10.15
CA GLN A 179 24.41 0.31 10.23
C GLN A 179 24.70 0.72 11.67
N ARG A 180 23.66 1.03 12.45
CA ARG A 180 23.81 1.40 13.87
C ARG A 180 24.37 0.26 14.71
N THR A 181 23.92 -0.97 14.47
CA THR A 181 24.42 -2.15 15.19
C THR A 181 25.90 -2.39 14.89
N SER A 182 26.32 -2.22 13.64
CA SER A 182 27.73 -2.33 13.23
C SER A 182 28.60 -1.28 13.91
N SER A 183 28.16 -0.01 13.88
CA SER A 183 28.86 1.10 14.54
C SER A 183 28.94 0.91 16.06
N LEU A 184 27.86 0.46 16.69
CA LEU A 184 27.83 0.15 18.11
C LEU A 184 28.79 -1.00 18.46
N LYS A 185 28.83 -2.05 17.62
CA LYS A 185 29.75 -3.18 17.81
C LYS A 185 31.20 -2.72 17.71
N GLN A 186 31.52 -1.87 16.75
CA GLN A 186 32.86 -1.28 16.62
C GLN A 186 33.23 -0.44 17.86
N SER A 187 32.30 0.39 18.34
CA SER A 187 32.50 1.22 19.53
C SER A 187 32.69 0.37 20.80
N ASN A 188 31.89 -0.68 20.97
CA ASN A 188 32.03 -1.62 22.09
C ASN A 188 33.37 -2.38 22.04
N GLN A 189 33.82 -2.77 20.85
CA GLN A 189 35.12 -3.42 20.68
C GLN A 189 36.27 -2.49 21.09
N LYS A 190 36.23 -1.22 20.65
CA LYS A 190 37.20 -0.21 21.08
C LYS A 190 37.19 -0.01 22.60
N LEU A 191 36.02 0.10 23.20
CA LEU A 191 35.89 0.27 24.65
C LEU A 191 36.50 -0.92 25.41
N LYS A 192 36.27 -2.15 24.91
CA LYS A 192 36.85 -3.37 25.49
C LYS A 192 38.38 -3.34 25.43
N GLU A 193 38.95 -2.92 24.30
CA GLU A 193 40.40 -2.78 24.14
C GLU A 193 40.98 -1.73 25.10
N LEU A 194 40.32 -0.59 25.27
CA LEU A 194 40.73 0.44 26.24
C LEU A 194 40.66 -0.05 27.69
N ILE A 195 39.62 -0.80 28.06
CA ILE A 195 39.49 -1.39 29.41
C ILE A 195 40.63 -2.38 29.68
N GLN A 196 40.90 -3.27 28.72
CA GLN A 196 41.99 -4.24 28.85
C GLN A 196 43.34 -3.53 28.98
N PHE A 197 43.56 -2.51 28.16
CA PHE A 197 44.78 -1.68 28.22
C PHE A 197 44.93 -1.01 29.58
N ASN A 198 43.88 -0.35 30.09
CA ASN A 198 43.94 0.33 31.40
C ASN A 198 44.26 -0.65 32.54
N SER A 199 43.62 -1.82 32.55
CA SER A 199 43.77 -2.79 33.64
C SER A 199 45.12 -3.50 33.69
N HIS A 200 45.80 -3.68 32.55
CA HIS A 200 47.06 -4.43 32.50
C HIS A 200 48.25 -3.50 32.27
N GLU A 201 48.19 -2.66 31.25
CA GLU A 201 49.35 -1.88 30.79
C GLU A 201 49.60 -0.62 31.64
N ILE A 202 48.56 -0.08 32.28
CA ILE A 202 48.67 1.11 33.15
C ILE A 202 48.68 0.71 34.62
N ARG A 203 47.72 -0.11 35.05
CA ARG A 203 47.52 -0.42 36.47
C ARG A 203 48.68 -1.22 37.07
N GLU A 204 49.27 -2.16 36.33
CA GLU A 204 50.36 -3.00 36.81
C GLU A 204 51.63 -2.20 37.14
N PRO A 205 52.20 -1.39 36.22
CA PRO A 205 53.37 -0.58 36.53
C PRO A 205 53.07 0.46 37.61
N LEU A 206 51.88 1.06 37.63
CA LEU A 206 51.46 1.96 38.73
C LEU A 206 51.46 1.26 40.08
N SER A 207 50.90 0.05 40.17
CA SER A 207 50.90 -0.74 41.40
C SER A 207 52.31 -1.11 41.84
N ARG A 208 53.21 -1.41 40.88
CA ARG A 208 54.61 -1.70 41.13
C ARG A 208 55.35 -0.47 41.68
N ILE A 209 55.19 0.69 41.03
CA ILE A 209 55.75 1.97 41.50
C ILE A 209 55.27 2.28 42.91
N LEU A 210 53.96 2.16 43.17
CA LEU A 210 53.39 2.44 44.49
C LEU A 210 53.98 1.51 45.56
N SER A 211 54.06 0.21 45.26
CA SER A 211 54.58 -0.81 46.17
C SER A 211 56.05 -0.54 46.51
N LEU A 212 56.87 -0.27 45.50
CA LEU A 212 58.30 0.03 45.67
C LEU A 212 58.53 1.36 46.41
N THR A 213 57.64 2.33 46.23
CA THR A 213 57.72 3.62 46.92
C THR A 213 57.39 3.48 48.42
N VAL A 214 56.41 2.64 48.78
CA VAL A 214 56.04 2.38 50.18
C VAL A 214 57.19 1.73 50.94
N VAL A 215 57.90 0.79 50.30
CA VAL A 215 59.01 0.04 50.91
C VAL A 215 60.20 0.93 51.27
N LYS A 216 60.35 2.11 50.67
CA LYS A 216 61.43 3.07 50.95
C LYS A 216 61.56 3.45 52.44
N GLY A 217 60.46 3.44 53.19
CA GLY A 217 60.47 3.74 54.62
C GLY A 217 61.03 2.61 55.51
N ASP A 218 61.10 1.39 54.97
CA ASP A 218 61.34 0.16 55.74
C ASP A 218 62.69 -0.52 55.42
N VAL A 219 63.47 0.03 54.47
CA VAL A 219 64.80 -0.49 54.07
C VAL A 219 65.87 0.57 54.22
N ASP A 220 67.12 0.13 54.45
CA ASP A 220 68.27 1.02 54.46
C ASP A 220 68.57 1.60 53.07
N SER A 221 69.21 2.77 53.05
CA SER A 221 69.48 3.53 51.83
C SER A 221 70.30 2.77 50.80
N GLY A 222 71.24 1.93 51.24
CA GLY A 222 72.10 1.15 50.35
C GLY A 222 71.33 0.06 49.62
N THR A 223 70.52 -0.70 50.36
CA THR A 223 69.64 -1.73 49.78
C THR A 223 68.59 -1.13 48.85
N PHE A 224 68.05 0.05 49.20
CA PHE A 224 67.10 0.76 48.35
C PHE A 224 67.71 1.16 46.99
N ASP A 225 68.90 1.77 47.02
CA ASP A 225 69.55 2.29 45.81
C ASP A 225 70.06 1.17 44.88
N GLU A 226 70.51 0.04 45.43
CA GLU A 226 71.02 -1.08 44.63
C GLU A 226 69.92 -1.99 44.05
N VAL A 227 68.83 -2.22 44.79
CA VAL A 227 67.83 -3.23 44.44
C VAL A 227 66.50 -2.61 44.00
N PHE A 228 65.98 -1.65 44.74
CA PHE A 228 64.62 -1.13 44.54
C PHE A 228 64.57 0.04 43.55
N TRP A 229 65.61 0.87 43.51
CA TRP A 229 65.69 2.00 42.59
C TRP A 229 65.72 1.57 41.10
N PRO A 230 66.50 0.56 40.68
CA PRO A 230 66.44 0.07 39.31
C PRO A 230 65.06 -0.46 38.92
N GLU A 231 64.40 -1.22 39.79
CA GLU A 231 63.05 -1.76 39.57
C GLU A 231 61.99 -0.67 39.48
N LEU A 232 62.10 0.39 40.29
CA LEU A 232 61.23 1.56 40.24
C LEU A 232 61.39 2.27 38.88
N MET A 233 62.63 2.46 38.43
CA MET A 233 62.90 3.12 37.14
C MET A 233 62.42 2.28 35.96
N THR A 234 62.48 0.95 36.04
CA THR A 234 61.87 0.05 35.05
C THR A 234 60.35 0.23 35.04
N ALA A 235 59.69 0.19 36.19
CA ALA A 235 58.24 0.36 36.27
C ALA A 235 57.76 1.75 35.77
N VAL A 236 58.54 2.81 36.03
CA VAL A 236 58.27 4.16 35.50
C VAL A 236 58.43 4.21 33.98
N ARG A 237 59.44 3.55 33.42
CA ARG A 237 59.62 3.44 31.96
C ARG A 237 58.49 2.64 31.32
N ASP A 238 58.11 1.51 31.91
CA ASP A 238 57.00 0.69 31.44
C ASP A 238 55.71 1.53 31.39
N LEU A 239 55.44 2.34 32.42
CA LEU A 239 54.30 3.26 32.44
C LEU A 239 54.38 4.35 31.36
N ASP A 240 55.55 4.96 31.15
CA ASP A 240 55.76 5.97 30.11
C ASP A 240 55.55 5.40 28.69
N TYR A 241 56.02 4.18 28.44
CA TYR A 241 55.76 3.45 27.19
C TYR A 241 54.27 3.17 27.00
N SER A 242 53.59 2.68 28.05
CA SER A 242 52.14 2.44 28.01
C SER A 242 51.35 3.73 27.75
N LEU A 243 51.71 4.85 28.39
CA LEU A 243 51.03 6.13 28.19
C LEU A 243 51.25 6.68 26.77
N LYS A 244 52.46 6.58 26.22
CA LYS A 244 52.73 6.96 24.83
C LYS A 244 51.91 6.16 23.84
N ALA A 245 51.80 4.84 24.05
CA ALA A 245 50.99 3.97 23.22
C ALA A 245 49.48 4.31 23.26
N VAL A 246 48.96 4.86 24.37
CA VAL A 246 47.58 5.37 24.44
C VAL A 246 47.42 6.65 23.64
N LEU A 247 48.34 7.60 23.80
CA LEU A 247 48.28 8.89 23.12
C LEU A 247 48.31 8.71 21.60
N GLU A 248 49.18 7.83 21.09
CA GLU A 248 49.22 7.48 19.67
C GLU A 248 47.90 6.86 19.17
N LYS A 249 47.28 5.96 19.96
CA LYS A 249 45.99 5.35 19.61
C LYS A 249 44.81 6.30 19.67
N VAL A 250 44.89 7.38 20.45
CA VAL A 250 43.85 8.41 20.56
C VAL A 250 44.01 9.46 19.46
N ASP A 251 45.24 9.84 19.11
CA ASP A 251 45.53 10.82 18.07
C ASP A 251 45.28 10.29 16.65
N GLU A 252 45.42 8.98 16.39
CA GLU A 252 44.97 8.36 15.12
C GLU A 252 43.44 8.39 14.92
N GLN A 253 42.66 8.87 15.90
CA GLN A 253 41.19 8.84 15.89
C GLN A 253 40.52 10.23 15.81
N VAL A 254 41.30 11.31 15.61
CA VAL A 254 40.81 12.67 15.26
C VAL A 254 41.01 12.92 13.76
#